data_AF-A0A5B0R844-F1
#
_entry.id   AF-A0A5B0R844-F1
#
_cell.length_a   1.000
_cell.length_b   1.000
_cell.length_c   1.000
_cell.angle_alpha   90.00
_cell.angle_beta   90.00
_cell.angle_gamma   90.00
#
_symmetry.space_group_name_H-M   'P 1'
#
loop_
_entity.id
_entity.type
_entity.pdbx_description
1 polymer ?
#
loop_
_entity_poly.entity_id
_entity_poly.type
_entity_poly.pdbx_seq_one_letter_code
_entity_poly.pdbx_strand_id
1 'polypeptide(L)'
;MKKFSFFRTNPLGAAINGDGSVRPINDLSFPRNDPLTPSVNSFVDKLDYATTWDAFERVSKFFRKQSGPLLLALFDWEKASRQIPTAKSQWAYLMVRDFNGGILIDTLWDTLWVPIQQL
;
A
#
# COMPACT_ATOMS: atom_id res chain seq x y z
N MET A 1 -20.59 23.93 3.90
CA MET A 1 -19.48 23.48 3.02
C MET A 1 -18.37 22.94 3.93
N LYS A 2 -17.94 21.69 3.79
CA LYS A 2 -16.89 21.10 4.65
C LYS A 2 -15.53 21.45 4.04
N LYS A 3 -14.69 22.22 4.76
CA LYS A 3 -13.32 22.51 4.35
C LYS A 3 -12.45 21.33 4.78
N PHE A 4 -11.85 20.64 3.82
CA PHE A 4 -10.87 19.59 4.14
C PHE A 4 -9.63 20.27 4.73
N SER A 5 -9.11 19.71 5.84
CA SER A 5 -7.86 20.18 6.46
C SER A 5 -6.65 19.93 5.54
N PHE A 6 -6.76 18.96 4.63
CA PHE A 6 -5.78 18.60 3.63
C PHE A 6 -6.49 18.15 2.34
N PHE A 7 -6.09 18.70 1.19
CA PHE A 7 -6.58 18.29 -0.13
C PHE A 7 -5.42 18.38 -1.12
N ARG A 8 -5.06 17.25 -1.73
CA ARG A 8 -3.99 17.17 -2.72
C ARG A 8 -4.19 16.00 -3.66
N THR A 9 -3.84 16.19 -4.93
CA THR A 9 -3.66 15.09 -5.87
C THR A 9 -2.21 14.62 -5.86
N ASN A 10 -2.00 13.31 -5.76
CA ASN A 10 -0.70 12.68 -5.93
C ASN A 10 -0.40 12.48 -7.43
N PRO A 11 0.86 12.42 -7.85
CA PRO A 11 1.19 12.12 -9.23
C PRO A 11 0.95 10.64 -9.54
N LEU A 12 0.49 10.36 -10.77
CA LEU A 12 0.44 9.00 -11.31
C LEU A 12 1.85 8.54 -11.70
N GLY A 13 2.40 7.62 -10.93
CA GLY A 13 3.67 6.95 -11.21
C GLY A 13 3.48 5.66 -12.01
N ALA A 14 4.61 5.04 -12.38
CA ALA A 14 4.64 3.74 -13.04
C ALA A 14 5.80 2.89 -12.49
N ALA A 15 5.56 1.59 -12.33
CA ALA A 15 6.60 0.60 -12.07
C ALA A 15 6.52 -0.53 -13.09
N ILE A 16 7.67 -1.18 -13.34
CA ILE A 16 7.75 -2.37 -14.20
C ILE A 16 7.74 -3.60 -13.29
N ASN A 17 6.82 -4.52 -13.55
CA ASN A 17 6.74 -5.81 -12.86
C ASN A 17 7.81 -6.78 -13.40
N GLY A 18 8.03 -7.90 -12.70
CA GLY A 18 9.02 -8.92 -13.11
C GLY A 18 8.72 -9.59 -14.46
N ASP A 19 7.47 -9.55 -14.93
CA ASP A 19 7.04 -10.03 -16.24
C ASP A 19 7.15 -8.96 -17.36
N GLY A 20 7.66 -7.77 -17.04
CA GLY A 20 7.78 -6.65 -17.97
C GLY A 20 6.52 -5.81 -18.13
N SER A 21 5.40 -6.16 -17.49
CA SER A 21 4.18 -5.35 -17.52
C SER A 21 4.33 -4.05 -16.73
N VAL A 22 3.66 -2.99 -17.19
CA VAL A 22 3.64 -1.68 -16.52
C VAL A 22 2.49 -1.63 -15.52
N ARG A 23 2.78 -1.25 -14.28
CA ARG A 23 1.77 -1.02 -13.23
C ARG A 23 1.68 0.48 -12.90
N PRO A 24 0.49 1.11 -13.03
CA PRO A 24 0.27 2.45 -12.51
C PRO A 24 0.34 2.47 -10.98
N ILE A 25 0.88 3.55 -10.43
CA ILE A 25 1.08 3.74 -8.98
C ILE A 25 0.55 5.09 -8.56
N ASN A 26 -0.24 5.12 -7.48
CA ASN A 26 -0.54 6.35 -6.77
C ASN A 26 0.64 6.68 -5.84
N ASP A 27 1.46 7.69 -6.18
CA ASP A 27 2.67 7.99 -5.38
C ASP A 27 2.32 8.79 -4.12
N LEU A 28 1.87 8.07 -3.09
CA LEU A 28 1.51 8.63 -1.77
C LEU A 28 2.72 9.19 -1.00
N SER A 29 3.93 8.91 -1.47
CA SER A 29 5.18 9.42 -0.89
C SER A 29 5.65 10.71 -1.54
N PHE A 30 4.98 11.21 -2.58
CA PHE A 30 5.33 12.47 -3.21
C PHE A 30 4.75 13.68 -2.42
N PRO A 31 5.54 14.74 -2.18
CA PRO A 31 6.93 14.93 -2.53
C PRO A 31 7.80 14.25 -1.47
N ARG A 32 8.97 13.78 -1.86
CA ARG A 32 9.88 13.15 -0.92
C ARG A 32 10.68 14.24 -0.22
N ASN A 33 10.66 14.23 1.12
CA ASN A 33 11.48 15.10 1.97
C ASN A 33 11.26 16.61 1.76
N ASP A 34 10.03 17.03 1.42
CA ASP A 34 9.69 18.45 1.33
C ASP A 34 9.10 18.93 2.68
N PRO A 35 9.80 19.81 3.42
CA PRO A 35 9.33 20.32 4.71
C PRO A 35 8.16 21.31 4.59
N LEU A 36 7.94 21.90 3.40
CA LEU A 36 6.83 22.81 3.15
C LEU A 36 5.57 22.08 2.75
N THR A 37 5.72 20.91 2.11
CA THR A 37 4.60 20.14 1.57
C THR A 37 4.66 18.67 2.00
N PRO A 38 3.96 18.27 3.08
CA PRO A 38 3.95 16.88 3.52
C PRO A 38 3.33 15.95 2.45
N SER A 39 3.87 14.74 2.35
CA SER A 39 3.30 13.65 1.56
C SER A 39 2.15 12.96 2.33
N VAL A 40 1.28 12.23 1.64
CA VAL A 40 0.18 11.50 2.30
C VAL A 40 0.70 10.51 3.33
N ASN A 41 1.75 9.77 2.98
CA ASN A 41 2.37 8.79 3.88
C ASN A 41 2.98 9.42 5.14
N SER A 42 3.30 10.72 5.15
CA SER A 42 3.82 11.40 6.35
C SER A 42 2.78 11.59 7.46
N PHE A 43 1.48 11.47 7.14
CA PHE A 43 0.39 11.54 8.11
C PHE A 43 0.06 10.20 8.76
N VAL A 44 0.69 9.11 8.29
CA VAL A 44 0.48 7.76 8.81
C VAL A 44 1.59 7.44 9.79
N ASP A 45 1.25 7.21 11.05
CA ASP A 45 2.20 6.64 12.00
C ASP A 45 2.36 5.14 11.70
N LYS A 46 3.59 4.71 11.44
CA LYS A 46 3.88 3.30 11.16
C LYS A 46 3.69 2.42 12.40
N LEU A 47 3.85 2.98 13.60
CA LEU A 47 3.73 2.25 14.86
C LEU A 47 2.30 1.77 15.12
N ASP A 48 1.30 2.48 14.59
CA ASP A 48 -0.12 2.07 14.66
C ASP A 48 -0.41 0.76 13.91
N TYR A 49 0.48 0.36 12.99
CA TYR A 49 0.33 -0.80 12.11
C TYR A 49 1.48 -1.79 12.25
N ALA A 50 2.12 -1.85 13.42
CA ALA A 50 3.22 -2.77 13.67
C ALA A 50 2.76 -4.24 13.48
N THR A 51 3.17 -4.87 12.38
CA THR A 51 2.92 -6.28 12.13
C THR A 51 3.95 -7.12 12.87
N THR A 52 3.50 -8.09 13.67
CA THR A 52 4.44 -9.06 14.27
C THR A 52 4.80 -10.13 13.25
N TRP A 53 6.08 -10.51 13.21
CA TRP A 53 6.58 -11.62 12.39
C TRP A 53 6.35 -12.99 13.04
N ASP A 54 5.54 -13.05 14.10
CA ASP A 54 5.34 -14.26 14.92
C ASP A 54 4.83 -15.44 14.09
N ALA A 55 4.00 -15.16 13.09
CA ALA A 55 3.50 -16.19 12.17
C ALA A 55 4.63 -16.78 11.33
N PHE A 56 5.54 -15.96 10.80
CA PHE A 56 6.68 -16.44 10.02
C PHE A 56 7.65 -17.27 10.87
N GLU A 57 7.98 -16.80 12.08
CA GLU A 57 8.90 -17.54 12.95
C GLU A 57 8.31 -18.90 13.36
N ARG A 58 7.02 -18.95 13.71
CA ARG A 58 6.33 -20.20 14.07
C ARG A 58 6.27 -21.17 12.89
N VAL A 59 5.86 -20.69 11.72
CA VAL A 59 5.73 -21.52 10.50
C VAL A 59 7.10 -22.03 10.04
N SER A 60 8.13 -21.19 10.05
CA SER A 60 9.50 -21.61 9.69
C SER A 60 10.10 -22.61 10.67
N LYS A 61 9.84 -22.47 11.98
CA LYS A 61 10.23 -23.49 12.98
C LYS A 61 9.48 -24.80 12.78
N PHE A 62 8.18 -24.74 12.46
CA PHE A 62 7.39 -25.92 12.14
C PHE A 62 8.00 -26.68 10.96
N PHE A 63 8.26 -26.02 9.82
CA PHE A 63 8.84 -26.67 8.64
C PHE A 63 10.23 -27.25 8.89
N ARG A 64 11.11 -26.53 9.60
CA ARG A 64 12.47 -27.01 9.92
C ARG A 64 12.50 -28.28 10.78
N LYS A 65 11.45 -28.56 11.54
CA LYS A 65 11.36 -29.73 12.43
C LYS A 65 10.87 -30.99 11.72
N GLN A 66 10.41 -30.89 10.47
CA GLN A 66 9.87 -32.04 9.76
C GLN A 66 11.01 -32.87 9.19
N SER A 67 11.04 -34.16 9.50
CA SER A 67 12.03 -35.12 9.01
C SER A 67 11.55 -35.90 7.78
N GLY A 68 10.32 -35.67 7.33
CA GLY A 68 9.70 -36.37 6.21
C GLY A 68 8.81 -35.47 5.35
N PRO A 69 8.31 -35.99 4.22
CA PRO A 69 7.44 -35.24 3.31
C PRO A 69 6.13 -34.79 3.99
N LEU A 70 5.65 -33.61 3.60
CA LEU A 70 4.36 -33.07 4.03
C LEU A 70 3.43 -32.93 2.83
N LEU A 71 2.14 -33.20 3.05
CA LEU A 71 1.10 -32.80 2.12
C LEU A 71 0.58 -31.43 2.56
N LEU A 72 0.69 -30.43 1.69
CA LEU A 72 0.37 -29.03 1.99
C LEU A 72 -0.58 -28.47 0.92
N ALA A 73 -1.46 -27.57 1.35
CA ALA A 73 -2.24 -26.70 0.47
C ALA A 73 -1.88 -25.25 0.77
N LEU A 74 -1.56 -24.49 -0.28
CA LEU A 74 -1.29 -23.06 -0.21
C LEU A 74 -2.45 -22.32 -0.86
N PHE A 75 -2.99 -21.35 -0.14
CA PHE A 75 -4.01 -20.46 -0.65
C PHE A 75 -3.41 -19.06 -0.70
N ASP A 76 -3.29 -18.52 -1.91
CA ASP A 76 -2.94 -17.12 -2.12
C ASP A 76 -4.23 -16.31 -2.27
N TRP A 77 -4.32 -15.21 -1.54
CA TRP A 77 -5.44 -14.29 -1.70
C TRP A 77 -5.08 -13.25 -2.75
N GLU A 78 -5.48 -13.50 -3.99
CA GLU A 78 -5.20 -12.60 -5.10
C GLU A 78 -5.77 -11.19 -4.83
N LYS A 79 -4.91 -10.17 -4.88
CA LYS A 79 -5.27 -8.74 -4.73
C LYS A 79 -6.02 -8.46 -3.41
N ALA A 80 -5.59 -9.05 -2.30
CA ALA A 80 -6.23 -8.90 -0.98
C ALA A 80 -6.53 -7.43 -0.61
N SER A 81 -5.61 -6.50 -0.86
CA SER A 81 -5.82 -5.06 -0.59
C SER A 81 -6.99 -4.47 -1.39
N ARG A 82 -7.14 -4.85 -2.67
CA ARG A 82 -8.24 -4.35 -3.52
C ARG A 82 -9.61 -4.87 -3.14
N GLN A 83 -9.72 -5.83 -2.24
CA GLN A 83 -11.00 -6.32 -1.75
C GLN A 83 -11.51 -5.54 -0.53
N ILE A 84 -10.66 -4.67 0.04
CA ILE A 84 -10.99 -3.87 1.21
C ILE A 84 -11.33 -2.45 0.74
N PRO A 85 -12.58 -1.99 0.91
CA PRO A 85 -12.96 -0.62 0.54
C PRO A 85 -12.32 0.39 1.49
N THR A 86 -11.91 1.53 0.96
CA THR A 86 -11.39 2.64 1.78
C THR A 86 -12.54 3.45 2.37
N ALA A 87 -12.34 3.95 3.58
CA ALA A 87 -13.34 4.80 4.19
C ALA A 87 -13.50 6.11 3.39
N LYS A 88 -14.74 6.56 3.18
CA LYS A 88 -15.03 7.83 2.46
C LYS A 88 -14.29 9.04 3.05
N SER A 89 -14.02 9.02 4.36
CA SER A 89 -13.23 10.04 5.05
C SER A 89 -11.77 10.11 4.58
N GLN A 90 -11.24 9.04 4.00
CA GLN A 90 -9.85 8.93 3.54
C GLN A 90 -9.68 9.25 2.04
N TRP A 91 -10.77 9.33 1.27
CA TRP A 91 -10.71 9.52 -0.19
C TRP A 91 -9.97 10.80 -0.62
N ALA A 92 -9.99 11.85 0.21
CA ALA A 92 -9.26 13.09 -0.06
C ALA A 92 -7.73 12.90 -0.09
N TYR A 93 -7.21 11.85 0.53
CA TYR A 93 -5.80 11.49 0.53
C TYR A 93 -5.43 10.52 -0.60
N LEU A 94 -6.43 9.96 -1.29
CA LEU A 94 -6.28 8.93 -2.32
C LEU A 94 -6.40 9.44 -3.75
N MET A 95 -6.57 10.74 -3.91
CA MET A 95 -6.77 11.32 -5.23
C MET A 95 -5.46 11.31 -6.03
N VAL A 96 -5.53 10.86 -7.27
CA VAL A 96 -4.39 10.84 -8.20
C VAL A 96 -4.70 11.70 -9.41
N ARG A 97 -3.72 12.46 -9.86
CA ARG A 97 -3.82 13.22 -11.11
C ARG A 97 -3.27 12.38 -12.25
N ASP A 98 -4.09 12.13 -13.27
CA ASP A 98 -3.67 11.40 -14.46
C ASP A 98 -2.82 12.28 -15.40
N PHE A 99 -2.27 11.68 -16.46
CA PHE A 99 -1.41 12.37 -17.43
C PHE A 99 -2.13 13.44 -18.25
N ASN A 100 -3.47 13.40 -18.34
CA ASN A 100 -4.31 14.38 -19.02
C ASN A 100 -4.80 15.49 -18.07
N GLY A 101 -4.41 15.44 -16.80
CA GLY A 101 -4.83 16.37 -15.77
C GLY A 101 -6.19 16.07 -15.14
N GLY A 102 -6.81 14.93 -15.45
CA GLY A 102 -7.97 14.41 -14.76
C GLY A 102 -7.64 13.99 -13.33
N ILE A 103 -8.67 13.93 -12.47
CA ILE A 103 -8.55 13.50 -11.07
C ILE A 103 -9.30 12.18 -10.93
N LEU A 104 -8.59 11.16 -10.47
CA LEU A 104 -9.14 9.85 -10.14
C LEU A 104 -9.10 9.67 -8.62
N ILE A 105 -10.01 8.86 -8.09
CA ILE A 105 -10.07 8.52 -6.65
C ILE A 105 -9.94 7.00 -6.54
N ASP A 106 -9.02 6.53 -5.70
CA ASP A 106 -9.00 5.12 -5.31
C ASP A 106 -10.02 4.87 -4.20
N THR A 107 -10.99 3.98 -4.44
CA THR A 107 -12.01 3.60 -3.46
C THR A 107 -11.71 2.29 -2.76
N LEU A 108 -10.60 1.65 -3.13
CA LEU A 108 -10.13 0.39 -2.59
C LEU A 108 -8.76 0.62 -1.94
N TRP A 109 -8.35 -0.29 -1.06
CA TRP A 109 -7.09 -0.11 -0.37
C TRP A 109 -5.93 -0.32 -1.34
N ASP A 110 -5.10 0.73 -1.51
CA ASP A 110 -3.87 0.63 -2.29
C ASP A 110 -2.77 -0.06 -1.46
N THR A 111 -1.86 -0.74 -2.15
CA THR A 111 -0.80 -1.58 -1.58
C THR A 111 0.38 -0.75 -1.04
N LEU A 112 0.33 0.59 -1.19
CA LEU A 112 1.45 1.52 -0.94
C LEU A 112 1.17 2.54 0.18
N TRP A 113 0.10 2.34 0.94
CA TRP A 113 -0.34 3.18 2.07
C TRP A 113 0.58 3.19 3.28
N VAL A 114 1.43 2.18 3.40
CA VAL A 114 2.52 2.16 4.36
C VAL A 114 3.77 1.89 3.55
N PRO A 115 4.86 2.67 3.72
CA PRO A 115 6.09 2.41 3.00
C PRO A 115 6.56 1.00 3.34
N ILE A 116 6.39 0.08 2.40
CA ILE A 116 7.25 -1.09 2.21
C ILE A 116 8.61 -0.56 1.72
N GLN A 117 9.21 0.35 2.48
CA GLN A 117 10.50 0.99 2.20
C GLN A 117 11.47 0.82 3.37
N GLN A 118 11.20 -0.14 4.27
CA GLN A 118 12.16 -0.64 5.25
C GLN A 118 12.11 -2.17 5.34
N LEU A 119 11.88 -2.83 4.20
CA LEU A 119 12.35 -4.20 3.97
C LEU A 119 13.72 -4.13 3.30
#